data_AF-A0A2R6BWF0-F1
#
_entry.id   AF-A0A2R6BWF0-F1
#
_cell.length_a   1.000
_cell.length_b   1.000
_cell.length_c   1.000
_cell.angle_alpha   90.00
_cell.angle_beta   90.00
_cell.angle_gamma   90.00
#
_symmetry.space_group_name_H-M   'P 1'
#
loop_
_entity.id
_entity.type
_entity.pdbx_description
1 polymer ?
#
loop_
_entity_poly.entity_id
_entity_poly.type
_entity_poly.pdbx_seq_one_letter_code
_entity_poly.pdbx_strand_id
1 'polypeptide(L)'
;MVKAKITVSVDKGVVDTAKIALLKRGRTLSDFIEKSLRSLSTAQILDDLCRELKLECEYMSNEEVESKRPDLRGKVASEVEVREIRRERLSRVL
;
A
#
# COMPACT_ATOMS: atom_id res chain seq x y z
N MET A 1 -7.91 -11.53 -17.19
CA MET A 1 -7.40 -10.15 -17.28
C MET A 1 -6.58 -10.01 -18.56
N VAL A 2 -6.82 -8.97 -19.35
CA VAL A 2 -6.05 -8.68 -20.56
C VAL A 2 -4.73 -8.05 -20.15
N LYS A 3 -3.58 -8.62 -20.58
CA LYS A 3 -2.26 -8.07 -20.31
C LYS A 3 -1.80 -7.19 -21.48
N ALA A 4 -1.38 -5.96 -21.19
CA ALA A 4 -0.69 -5.10 -22.16
C ALA A 4 0.82 -5.39 -22.13
N LYS A 5 1.45 -5.51 -23.30
CA LYS A 5 2.91 -5.59 -23.42
C LYS A 5 3.47 -4.18 -23.56
N ILE A 6 4.48 -3.86 -22.77
CA ILE A 6 5.22 -2.60 -22.84
C ILE A 6 6.69 -2.90 -23.20
N THR A 7 7.27 -2.04 -24.02
CA THR A 7 8.70 -2.07 -24.36
C THR A 7 9.31 -0.77 -23.84
N VAL A 8 10.38 -0.89 -23.06
CA VAL A 8 11.05 0.24 -22.41
C VAL A 8 12.55 0.14 -22.60
N SER A 9 13.21 1.28 -22.75
CA SER A 9 14.68 1.38 -22.79
C SER A 9 15.20 1.63 -21.39
N VAL A 10 16.05 0.73 -20.90
CA VAL A 10 16.63 0.78 -19.55
C VAL A 10 18.10 0.42 -19.66
N ASP A 11 18.93 0.97 -18.77
CA ASP A 11 20.33 0.56 -18.66
C ASP A 11 20.48 -0.96 -18.50
N LYS A 12 21.40 -1.55 -19.25
CA LYS A 12 21.59 -3.00 -19.28
C LYS A 12 22.07 -3.53 -17.91
N GLY A 13 22.99 -2.82 -17.25
CA GLY A 13 23.52 -3.22 -15.95
C GLY A 13 22.45 -3.25 -14.86
N VAL A 14 21.50 -2.31 -14.92
CA VAL A 14 20.31 -2.30 -14.06
C VAL A 14 19.45 -3.53 -14.29
N VAL A 15 19.14 -3.87 -15.55
CA VAL A 15 18.31 -5.03 -15.89
C VAL A 15 18.97 -6.34 -15.45
N ASP A 16 20.27 -6.50 -15.71
CA ASP A 16 21.00 -7.73 -15.39
C ASP A 16 21.10 -7.93 -13.87
N THR A 17 21.39 -6.87 -13.12
CA THR A 17 21.43 -6.90 -11.65
C THR A 17 20.05 -7.22 -11.06
N ALA A 18 19.00 -6.58 -11.58
CA ALA A 18 17.62 -6.83 -11.14
C ALA A 18 17.19 -8.28 -11.40
N LYS A 19 17.52 -8.84 -12.58
CA LYS A 19 17.23 -10.25 -12.91
C LYS A 19 17.87 -11.20 -11.92
N ILE A 20 19.16 -11.02 -11.61
CA ILE A 20 19.87 -11.85 -10.63
C ILE A 20 19.23 -11.76 -9.25
N ALA A 21 18.92 -10.55 -8.79
CA ALA A 21 18.30 -10.33 -7.49
C ALA A 21 16.89 -10.96 -7.39
N LEU A 22 16.10 -10.88 -8.46
CA LEU A 22 14.76 -11.47 -8.51
C LEU A 22 14.78 -12.98 -8.63
N LEU A 23 15.76 -13.55 -9.35
CA LEU A 23 15.96 -14.99 -9.48
C LEU A 23 16.18 -15.63 -8.10
N LYS A 24 17.02 -14.99 -7.24
CA LYS A 24 17.25 -15.42 -5.85
C LYS A 24 15.96 -15.45 -5.00
N ARG A 25 14.93 -14.70 -5.41
CA ARG A 25 13.64 -14.60 -4.72
C ARG A 25 12.53 -15.41 -5.42
N GLY A 26 12.88 -16.22 -6.43
CA GLY A 26 11.90 -16.99 -7.22
C GLY A 26 10.90 -16.10 -7.97
N ARG A 27 11.30 -14.89 -8.34
CA ARG A 27 10.43 -13.89 -8.99
C ARG A 27 10.89 -13.55 -10.39
N THR A 28 9.95 -13.15 -11.24
CA THR A 28 10.24 -12.66 -12.60
C THR A 28 10.25 -11.14 -12.63
N LEU A 29 10.98 -10.58 -13.60
CA LEU A 29 11.01 -9.13 -13.84
C LEU A 29 9.62 -8.59 -14.19
N SER A 30 8.82 -9.35 -14.94
CA SER A 30 7.46 -8.96 -15.31
C SER A 30 6.54 -8.85 -14.09
N ASP A 31 6.57 -9.83 -13.18
CA ASP A 31 5.77 -9.79 -11.94
C ASP A 31 6.20 -8.62 -11.05
N PHE A 32 7.51 -8.36 -10.96
CA PHE A 32 8.03 -7.24 -10.20
C PHE A 32 7.56 -5.89 -10.76
N ILE A 33 7.70 -5.67 -12.08
CA ILE A 33 7.26 -4.43 -12.74
C ILE A 33 5.76 -4.25 -12.60
N GLU A 34 4.96 -5.30 -12.78
CA GLU A 34 3.49 -5.24 -12.60
C GLU A 34 3.12 -4.77 -11.18
N LYS A 35 3.79 -5.30 -10.16
CA LYS A 35 3.60 -4.86 -8.76
C LYS A 35 4.05 -3.42 -8.55
N SER A 36 5.21 -3.02 -9.07
CA SER A 36 5.71 -1.65 -8.95
C SER A 36 4.78 -0.64 -9.62
N LEU A 37 4.27 -0.94 -10.82
CA LEU A 37 3.31 -0.08 -11.52
C LEU A 37 1.99 0.05 -10.75
N ARG A 38 1.50 -1.06 -10.17
CA ARG A 38 0.33 -1.04 -9.29
C ARG A 38 0.57 -0.24 -8.02
N SER A 39 1.77 -0.32 -7.43
CA SER A 39 2.13 0.50 -6.27
C SER A 39 2.16 1.98 -6.64
N LEU A 40 2.70 2.35 -7.81
CA LEU A 40 2.70 3.71 -8.34
C LEU A 40 1.27 4.25 -8.50
N SER A 41 0.37 3.49 -9.14
CA SER A 41 -1.02 3.93 -9.29
C SER A 41 -1.72 4.09 -7.94
N THR A 42 -1.43 3.21 -6.98
CA THR A 42 -2.04 3.28 -5.64
C THR A 42 -1.52 4.47 -4.84
N ALA A 43 -0.21 4.74 -4.90
CA ALA A 43 0.38 5.91 -4.26
C ALA A 43 -0.18 7.21 -4.83
N GLN A 44 -0.33 7.29 -6.15
CA GLN A 44 -0.90 8.47 -6.81
C GLN A 44 -2.37 8.69 -6.46
N ILE A 45 -3.17 7.61 -6.36
CA ILE A 45 -4.55 7.68 -5.86
C ILE A 45 -4.60 8.21 -4.41
N LEU A 46 -3.67 7.78 -3.55
CA LEU A 46 -3.59 8.28 -2.18
C LEU A 46 -3.25 9.77 -2.15
N ASP A 47 -2.26 10.20 -2.93
CA ASP A 47 -1.89 11.61 -3.04
C ASP A 47 -3.05 12.49 -3.54
N ASP A 48 -3.79 12.01 -4.55
CA ASP A 48 -4.95 12.70 -5.09
C ASP A 48 -6.07 12.81 -4.05
N LEU A 49 -6.38 11.73 -3.33
CA LEU A 49 -7.35 11.73 -2.21
C LEU A 49 -6.94 12.71 -1.11
N CYS A 50 -5.67 12.74 -0.76
CA CYS A 50 -5.14 13.66 0.25
C CYS A 50 -5.31 15.12 -0.18
N ARG A 51 -5.07 15.41 -1.46
CA ARG A 51 -5.28 16.75 -2.03
C ARG A 51 -6.76 17.14 -2.06
N GLU A 52 -7.64 16.24 -2.49
CA GLU A 52 -9.09 16.48 -2.55
C GLU A 52 -9.68 16.75 -1.16
N LEU A 53 -9.25 15.97 -0.16
CA LEU A 53 -9.72 16.10 1.22
C LEU A 53 -8.98 17.18 2.02
N LYS A 54 -7.99 17.86 1.41
CA LYS A 54 -7.10 18.84 2.05
C LYS A 54 -6.43 18.29 3.33
N LEU A 55 -5.98 17.04 3.25
CA LEU A 55 -5.28 16.35 4.32
C LEU A 55 -3.77 16.42 4.10
N GLU A 56 -3.01 16.65 5.16
CA GLU A 56 -1.56 16.47 5.17
C GLU A 56 -1.25 14.98 5.33
N CYS A 57 -1.02 14.32 4.20
CA CYS A 57 -0.68 12.91 4.19
C CYS A 57 0.83 12.72 4.20
N GLU A 58 1.32 12.25 5.35
CA GLU A 58 2.68 11.73 5.49
C GLU A 58 2.61 10.23 5.74
N TYR A 59 3.67 9.53 5.33
CA TYR A 59 3.84 8.16 5.78
C TYR A 59 4.13 8.17 7.28
N MET A 60 3.19 7.64 8.07
CA MET A 60 3.32 7.54 9.52
C MET A 60 3.42 6.08 9.94
N SER A 61 4.35 5.79 10.83
CA SER A 61 4.40 4.51 11.52
C SER A 61 3.23 4.35 12.50
N ASN A 62 2.92 3.12 12.88
CA ASN A 62 1.84 2.85 13.84
C ASN A 62 2.07 3.59 15.18
N GLU A 63 3.32 3.69 15.64
CA GLU A 63 3.67 4.40 16.87
C GLU A 63 3.45 5.92 16.75
N GLU A 64 3.76 6.50 15.59
CA GLU A 64 3.50 7.92 15.31
C GLU A 64 1.99 8.20 15.22
N VAL A 65 1.22 7.27 14.65
CA VAL A 65 -0.24 7.37 14.58
C VAL A 65 -0.84 7.38 15.99
N GLU A 66 -0.43 6.45 16.85
CA GLU A 66 -0.96 6.38 18.22
C GLU A 66 -0.52 7.56 19.10
N SER A 67 0.69 8.08 18.90
CA SER A 67 1.22 9.21 19.67
C SER A 67 0.66 10.57 19.25
N LYS A 68 0.39 10.78 17.95
CA LYS A 68 -0.26 12.02 17.46
C LYS A 68 -1.79 11.98 17.56
N ARG A 69 -2.37 10.84 17.96
CA ARG A 69 -3.82 10.71 18.15
C ARG A 69 -4.26 11.66 19.27
N PRO A 70 -5.22 12.56 19.04
CA PRO A 70 -5.71 13.43 20.09
C PRO A 70 -6.29 12.59 21.23
N ASP A 71 -5.87 12.86 22.47
CA ASP A 71 -6.27 12.12 23.67
C ASP A 71 -7.69 12.54 24.08
N LEU A 72 -8.64 12.18 23.23
CA LEU A 72 -10.06 12.34 23.50
C LEU A 72 -10.50 11.11 24.31
N ARG A 73 -11.34 11.34 25.33
CA ARG A 73 -12.05 10.28 26.10
C ARG A 73 -12.76 9.23 25.21
N GLY A 74 -12.85 9.47 23.90
CA GLY A 74 -13.32 8.55 22.85
C GLY A 74 -12.37 7.41 22.47
N LYS A 75 -11.19 7.25 23.11
CA LYS A 75 -10.36 6.02 22.98
C LYS A 75 -11.19 4.76 23.17
N VAL A 76 -12.02 4.75 24.22
CA VAL A 76 -12.87 3.59 24.55
C VAL A 76 -14.02 3.45 23.56
N ALA A 77 -14.68 4.53 23.16
CA ALA A 77 -15.85 4.47 22.28
C ALA A 77 -15.48 4.03 20.85
N SER A 78 -14.44 4.64 20.28
CA SER A 78 -13.99 4.32 18.92
C SER A 78 -13.35 2.92 18.84
N GLU A 79 -12.63 2.47 19.86
CA GLU A 79 -12.14 1.09 19.92
C GLU A 79 -13.28 0.08 20.04
N VAL A 80 -14.34 0.39 20.80
CA VAL A 80 -15.52 -0.46 20.91
C VAL A 80 -16.25 -0.55 19.57
N GLU A 81 -16.54 0.57 18.91
CA GLU A 81 -17.18 0.57 17.57
C GLU A 81 -16.34 -0.17 16.52
N VAL A 82 -15.03 0.10 16.45
CA VAL A 82 -14.15 -0.58 15.50
C VAL A 82 -14.07 -2.08 15.80
N ARG A 83 -14.09 -2.48 17.07
CA ARG A 83 -14.12 -3.89 17.47
C ARG A 83 -15.43 -4.56 17.07
N GLU A 84 -16.56 -3.88 17.20
CA GLU A 84 -17.87 -4.39 16.79
C GLU A 84 -17.95 -4.55 15.26
N ILE A 85 -17.54 -3.54 14.49
CA ILE A 85 -17.49 -3.62 13.02
C ILE A 85 -16.58 -4.79 12.56
N ARG A 86 -15.43 -5.00 13.24
CA ARG A 86 -14.54 -6.14 12.95
C ARG A 86 -15.18 -7.48 13.27
N ARG A 87 -15.93 -7.59 14.37
CA ARG A 87 -16.68 -8.81 14.71
C ARG A 87 -17.77 -9.11 13.68
N GLU A 88 -18.55 -8.10 13.29
CA GLU A 88 -19.58 -8.28 12.26
C GLU A 88 -19.00 -8.73 10.92
N ARG A 89 -17.81 -8.22 10.55
CA ARG A 89 -17.11 -8.70 9.36
C ARG A 89 -16.68 -10.17 9.50
N LEU A 90 -16.13 -10.56 10.64
CA LEU A 90 -15.72 -11.94 10.89
C LEU A 90 -16.92 -12.90 10.90
N SER A 91 -18.06 -12.50 11.46
CA SER A 91 -19.28 -13.31 11.47
C SER A 91 -19.96 -13.46 10.12
N ARG A 92 -19.57 -12.67 9.11
CA ARG A 92 -20.05 -12.82 7.72
C ARG A 92 -19.14 -13.74 6.88
N VAL A 93 -17.97 -14.10 7.41
CA VAL A 93 -16.95 -14.93 6.72
C VAL A 93 -16.95 -16.36 7.26
N LEU A 94 -17.54 -16.60 8.44
CA LEU A 94 -17.86 -17.91 9.01
C LEU A 94 -19.30 -18.30 8.64
#